data_AF-A0A955R8P7-F1
#
_entry.id   AF-A0A955R8P7-F1
#
_cell.length_a   1.000
_cell.length_b   1.000
_cell.length_c   1.000
_cell.angle_alpha   90.00
_cell.angle_beta   90.00
_cell.angle_gamma   90.00
#
_symmetry.space_group_name_H-M   'P 1'
#
loop_
_entity.id
_entity.type
_entity.pdbx_description
1 polymer ?
#
loop_
_entity_poly.entity_id
_entity_poly.type
_entity_poly.pdbx_seq_one_letter_code
_entity_poly.pdbx_strand_id
1 'polypeptide(L)'
;MFRWMPLLAAGCATAMADSPPPIPDLPHGQCENGATGADGYFLGRFTIADGKVTGTETWVLYSNEKWKEKGGRDCSVTWNITGTVSPPGKCTTCSLSFSFHAEPDTASSLCPAEMLNGRRAPTGEIVGGEATPFDQHYDVQVSGTDAKVMFSGSGKTIGTGHYTNGVLDYLSGHQCKFF
;
A
#
# COMPACT_ATOMS: atom_id res chain seq x y z
N MET A 1 -53.61 -12.54 28.09
CA MET A 1 -52.85 -11.57 27.26
C MET A 1 -51.58 -12.25 26.77
N PHE A 2 -51.59 -12.76 25.54
CA PHE A 2 -50.42 -13.37 24.92
C PHE A 2 -49.63 -12.29 24.17
N ARG A 3 -48.38 -12.07 24.59
CA ARG A 3 -47.48 -11.07 24.03
C ARG A 3 -46.70 -11.74 22.89
N TRP A 4 -47.00 -11.35 21.65
CA TRP A 4 -46.25 -11.75 20.46
C TRP A 4 -44.88 -11.03 20.43
N MET A 5 -43.79 -11.78 20.26
CA MET A 5 -42.46 -11.24 19.96
C MET A 5 -42.22 -11.34 18.45
N PRO A 6 -41.77 -10.27 17.77
CA PRO A 6 -41.44 -10.33 16.36
C PRO A 6 -40.10 -11.04 16.15
N LEU A 7 -40.11 -12.00 15.23
CA LEU A 7 -38.94 -12.69 14.69
C LEU A 7 -38.09 -11.67 13.89
N LEU A 8 -36.89 -11.36 14.37
CA LEU A 8 -35.91 -10.59 13.60
C LEU A 8 -35.41 -11.45 12.44
N ALA A 9 -35.78 -11.08 11.21
CA ALA A 9 -35.23 -11.66 10.00
C ALA A 9 -33.75 -11.25 9.87
N ALA A 10 -32.85 -12.22 10.04
CA ALA A 10 -31.44 -12.06 9.73
C ALA A 10 -31.28 -11.91 8.20
N GLY A 11 -31.10 -10.68 7.74
CA GLY A 11 -30.75 -10.38 6.36
C GLY A 11 -29.36 -10.91 6.06
N CYS A 12 -29.28 -11.85 5.10
CA CYS A 12 -28.03 -12.38 4.58
C CYS A 12 -27.37 -11.27 3.73
N ALA A 13 -26.43 -10.53 4.30
CA ALA A 13 -25.61 -9.58 3.55
C ALA A 13 -24.72 -10.38 2.59
N THR A 14 -25.06 -10.34 1.31
CA THR A 14 -24.23 -10.92 0.25
C THR A 14 -22.97 -10.06 0.16
N ALA A 15 -21.83 -10.60 0.59
CA ALA A 15 -20.54 -9.99 0.34
C ALA A 15 -20.34 -9.98 -1.18
N MET A 16 -20.51 -8.81 -1.81
CA MET A 16 -20.02 -8.63 -3.16
C MET A 16 -18.51 -8.84 -3.08
N ALA A 17 -18.00 -9.80 -3.86
CA ALA A 17 -16.56 -9.92 -4.05
C ALA A 17 -16.13 -8.62 -4.73
N ASP A 18 -15.63 -7.68 -3.93
CA ASP A 18 -15.14 -6.41 -4.42
C ASP A 18 -14.01 -6.73 -5.38
N SER A 19 -14.24 -6.45 -6.66
CA SER A 19 -13.16 -6.47 -7.63
C SER A 19 -12.10 -5.49 -7.14
N PRO A 20 -10.80 -5.83 -7.24
CA PRO A 20 -9.74 -4.95 -6.80
C PRO A 20 -9.93 -3.56 -7.44
N PRO A 21 -9.70 -2.48 -6.69
CA PRO A 21 -9.92 -1.13 -7.20
C PRO A 21 -9.07 -0.90 -8.46
N PRO A 22 -9.57 -0.09 -9.41
CA PRO A 22 -8.81 0.23 -10.61
C PRO A 22 -7.50 0.92 -10.24
N ILE A 23 -6.44 0.65 -11.01
CA ILE A 23 -5.18 1.36 -10.90
C ILE A 23 -5.44 2.85 -11.23
N PRO A 24 -5.03 3.80 -10.38
CA PRO A 24 -5.20 5.22 -10.66
C PRO A 24 -4.43 5.63 -11.95
N ASP A 25 -4.71 6.80 -12.50
CA ASP A 25 -3.89 7.37 -13.58
C ASP A 25 -2.86 8.33 -12.98
N LEU A 26 -1.60 7.90 -12.91
CA LEU A 26 -0.48 8.68 -12.38
C LEU A 26 0.56 8.92 -13.48
N PRO A 27 1.38 9.98 -13.38
CA PRO A 27 2.43 10.25 -14.37
C PRO A 27 3.35 9.03 -14.57
N HIS A 28 3.60 8.65 -15.81
CA HIS A 28 4.42 7.49 -16.16
C HIS A 28 5.28 7.76 -17.40
N GLY A 29 6.22 6.86 -17.70
CA GLY A 29 7.20 7.00 -18.78
C GLY A 29 8.52 7.67 -18.34
N GLN A 30 8.75 7.85 -17.03
CA GLN A 30 9.99 8.44 -16.51
C GLN A 30 11.09 7.38 -16.31
N CYS A 31 10.73 6.10 -16.35
CA CYS A 31 11.64 4.96 -16.20
C CYS A 31 12.04 4.30 -17.54
N GLU A 32 12.01 5.07 -18.63
CA GLU A 32 12.42 4.64 -19.97
C GLU A 32 13.94 4.74 -20.17
N ASN A 33 14.70 3.78 -19.64
CA ASN A 33 16.16 3.75 -19.71
C ASN A 33 16.76 2.60 -20.54
N GLY A 34 15.91 1.83 -21.24
CA GLY A 34 16.33 0.67 -22.03
C GLY A 34 16.48 -0.64 -21.25
N ALA A 35 16.25 -0.67 -19.95
CA ALA A 35 16.12 -1.88 -19.13
C ALA A 35 14.64 -2.20 -18.86
N THR A 36 14.32 -3.46 -18.53
CA THR A 36 12.98 -3.83 -18.08
C THR A 36 12.68 -3.15 -16.75
N GLY A 37 11.60 -2.38 -16.67
CA GLY A 37 11.27 -1.64 -15.46
C GLY A 37 9.89 -1.00 -15.46
N ALA A 38 9.64 -0.20 -14.44
CA ALA A 38 8.37 0.45 -14.19
C ALA A 38 8.50 1.76 -13.42
N ASP A 39 7.61 2.70 -13.70
CA ASP A 39 7.30 3.82 -12.82
C ASP A 39 6.48 3.32 -11.63
N GLY A 40 6.96 3.59 -10.42
CA GLY A 40 6.39 3.08 -9.18
C GLY A 40 5.87 4.18 -8.26
N TYR A 41 4.73 3.93 -7.63
CA TYR A 41 4.10 4.80 -6.62
C TYR A 41 3.49 3.97 -5.50
N PHE A 42 3.67 4.37 -4.25
CA PHE A 42 2.94 3.81 -3.12
C PHE A 42 1.74 4.69 -2.79
N LEU A 43 0.58 4.06 -2.65
CA LEU A 43 -0.65 4.67 -2.14
C LEU A 43 -0.97 4.02 -0.81
N GLY A 44 -0.97 4.80 0.27
CA GLY A 44 -1.36 4.29 1.59
C GLY A 44 -2.67 4.90 2.04
N ARG A 45 -3.51 4.07 2.65
CA ARG A 45 -4.73 4.49 3.34
C ARG A 45 -4.75 3.84 4.72
N PHE A 46 -4.50 4.64 5.76
CA PHE A 46 -4.42 4.15 7.13
C PHE A 46 -5.50 4.78 8.01
N THR A 47 -6.22 3.94 8.73
CA THR A 47 -7.10 4.33 9.83
C THR A 47 -6.32 4.26 11.14
N ILE A 48 -6.32 5.37 11.88
CA ILE A 48 -5.58 5.59 13.11
C ILE A 48 -6.58 5.97 14.20
N ALA A 49 -6.85 5.03 15.09
CA ALA A 49 -7.81 5.18 16.18
C ALA A 49 -7.36 4.35 17.38
N ASP A 50 -7.59 4.87 18.59
CA ASP A 50 -7.33 4.16 19.85
C ASP A 50 -5.90 3.59 19.97
N GLY A 51 -4.91 4.34 19.46
CA GLY A 51 -3.50 3.94 19.46
C GLY A 51 -3.15 2.82 18.48
N LYS A 52 -4.10 2.38 17.64
CA LYS A 52 -3.91 1.36 16.61
C LYS A 52 -3.87 1.98 15.21
N VAL A 53 -3.15 1.31 14.32
CA VAL A 53 -3.10 1.62 12.89
C VAL A 53 -3.55 0.39 12.11
N THR A 54 -4.46 0.59 11.18
CA THR A 54 -4.93 -0.45 10.25
C THR A 54 -5.11 0.16 8.87
N GLY A 55 -5.06 -0.63 7.81
CA GLY A 55 -5.34 -0.12 6.47
C GLY A 55 -4.66 -0.91 5.38
N THR A 56 -4.35 -0.24 4.27
CA THR A 56 -3.65 -0.84 3.15
C THR A 56 -2.56 0.08 2.62
N GLU A 57 -1.52 -0.53 2.07
CA GLU A 57 -0.54 0.14 1.23
C GLU A 57 -0.50 -0.59 -0.12
N THR A 58 -0.54 0.15 -1.22
CA THR A 58 -0.56 -0.39 -2.58
C THR A 58 0.59 0.20 -3.38
N TRP A 59 1.46 -0.65 -3.89
CA TRP A 59 2.49 -0.27 -4.84
C TRP A 59 1.94 -0.42 -6.26
N VAL A 60 1.69 0.70 -6.92
CA VAL A 60 1.29 0.77 -8.31
C VAL A 60 2.53 0.85 -9.19
N LEU A 61 2.52 0.08 -10.26
CA LEU A 61 3.61 -0.06 -11.22
C LEU A 61 3.08 0.15 -12.63
N TYR A 62 3.57 1.18 -13.31
CA TYR A 62 3.34 1.38 -14.75
C TYR A 62 4.53 0.85 -15.51
N SER A 63 4.27 -0.15 -16.33
CA SER A 63 5.29 -0.83 -17.10
C SER A 63 5.93 0.09 -18.14
N ASN A 64 7.26 0.06 -18.22
CA ASN A 64 8.00 0.72 -19.29
C ASN A 64 7.95 -0.13 -20.57
N GLU A 65 8.34 0.45 -21.71
CA GLU A 65 8.26 -0.23 -23.00
C GLU A 65 9.05 -1.56 -23.02
N LYS A 66 10.21 -1.60 -22.38
CA LYS A 66 11.02 -2.83 -22.30
C LYS A 66 10.42 -3.93 -21.46
N TRP A 67 9.58 -3.59 -20.48
CA TRP A 67 8.83 -4.59 -19.75
C TRP A 67 7.63 -5.08 -20.57
N LYS A 68 6.89 -4.18 -21.22
CA LYS A 68 5.76 -4.53 -22.10
C LYS A 68 6.18 -5.43 -23.27
N GLU A 69 7.31 -5.15 -23.90
CA GLU A 69 7.89 -5.98 -24.97
C GLU A 69 8.09 -7.46 -24.54
N LYS A 70 8.27 -7.71 -23.23
CA LYS A 70 8.43 -9.05 -22.65
C LYS A 70 7.14 -9.62 -22.06
N GLY A 71 5.99 -9.01 -22.35
CA GLY A 71 4.69 -9.40 -21.81
C GLY A 71 4.38 -8.84 -20.42
N GLY A 72 5.18 -7.88 -19.94
CA GLY A 72 4.86 -7.08 -18.76
C GLY A 72 3.60 -6.24 -18.97
N ARG A 73 2.95 -5.87 -17.88
CA ARG A 73 1.76 -5.03 -17.86
C ARG A 73 1.76 -4.18 -16.60
N ASP A 74 1.02 -3.08 -16.65
CA ASP A 74 0.75 -2.28 -15.47
C ASP A 74 0.06 -3.14 -14.42
N CYS A 75 0.49 -3.02 -13.17
CA CYS A 75 0.00 -3.87 -12.11
C CYS A 75 0.15 -3.21 -10.73
N SER A 76 -0.37 -3.87 -9.71
CA SER A 76 -0.24 -3.43 -8.33
C SER A 76 0.06 -4.59 -7.38
N VAL A 77 0.78 -4.27 -6.32
CA VAL A 77 1.00 -5.14 -5.15
C VAL A 77 0.34 -4.46 -3.95
N THR A 78 -0.47 -5.20 -3.19
CA THR A 78 -1.21 -4.67 -2.04
C THR A 78 -0.74 -5.35 -0.77
N TRP A 79 -0.60 -4.58 0.31
CA TRP A 79 -0.33 -5.08 1.66
C TRP A 79 -1.43 -4.62 2.62
N ASN A 80 -1.83 -5.52 3.51
CA ASN A 80 -2.65 -5.23 4.67
C ASN A 80 -1.76 -4.73 5.81
N ILE A 81 -2.11 -3.57 6.36
CA ILE A 81 -1.32 -2.87 7.36
C ILE A 81 -1.94 -3.08 8.74
N THR A 82 -1.12 -3.47 9.70
CA THR A 82 -1.47 -3.51 11.13
C THR A 82 -0.35 -2.92 11.96
N GLY A 83 -0.67 -2.06 12.92
CA GLY A 83 0.35 -1.34 13.67
C GLY A 83 -0.17 -0.59 14.87
N THR A 84 0.70 0.23 15.45
CA THR A 84 0.42 1.04 16.63
C THR A 84 1.03 2.43 16.52
N VAL A 85 0.37 3.40 17.14
CA VAL A 85 0.93 4.75 17.31
C VAL A 85 2.16 4.66 18.20
N SER A 86 3.22 5.34 17.81
CA SER A 86 4.51 5.34 18.50
C SER A 86 5.08 6.77 18.59
N PRO A 87 6.07 7.03 19.45
CA PRO A 87 6.73 8.32 19.48
C PRO A 87 7.41 8.64 18.13
N PRO A 88 7.45 9.92 17.71
CA PRO A 88 8.19 10.33 16.51
C PRO A 88 9.68 9.98 16.58
N GLY A 89 10.24 9.61 15.42
CA GLY A 89 11.67 9.32 15.29
C GLY A 89 12.46 10.59 15.00
N LYS A 90 12.91 10.74 13.75
CA LYS A 90 13.73 11.88 13.32
C LYS A 90 12.92 13.15 13.06
N CYS A 91 11.60 13.06 12.91
CA CYS A 91 10.77 14.23 12.71
C CYS A 91 10.41 14.92 14.03
N THR A 92 11.16 15.95 14.39
CA THR A 92 10.91 16.72 15.62
C THR A 92 9.68 17.61 15.56
N THR A 93 9.09 17.80 14.37
CA THR A 93 7.91 18.66 14.15
C THR A 93 6.66 17.85 13.79
N CYS A 94 6.74 16.52 13.79
CA CYS A 94 5.62 15.66 13.45
C CYS A 94 4.67 15.51 14.63
N SER A 95 3.38 15.61 14.34
CA SER A 95 2.29 15.48 15.31
C SER A 95 1.84 14.03 15.49
N LEU A 96 2.19 13.16 14.54
CA LEU A 96 1.79 11.76 14.50
C LEU A 96 3.00 10.91 14.08
N SER A 97 3.10 9.72 14.67
CA SER A 97 4.06 8.71 14.27
C SER A 97 3.52 7.33 14.61
N PHE A 98 3.86 6.33 13.80
CA PHE A 98 3.38 4.97 14.00
C PHE A 98 4.30 3.94 13.35
N SER A 99 4.35 2.78 13.98
CA SER A 99 5.07 1.60 13.48
C SER A 99 4.04 0.56 13.06
N PHE A 100 4.30 -0.13 11.96
CA PHE A 100 3.38 -1.12 11.41
C PHE A 100 4.10 -2.28 10.76
N HIS A 101 3.38 -3.39 10.69
CA HIS A 101 3.67 -4.56 9.91
C HIS A 101 2.76 -4.58 8.67
N ALA A 102 3.36 -4.81 7.51
CA ALA A 102 2.70 -4.94 6.23
C ALA A 102 2.71 -6.40 5.79
N GLU A 103 1.54 -7.03 5.72
CA GLU A 103 1.38 -8.40 5.24
C GLU A 103 0.83 -8.39 3.81
N PRO A 104 1.47 -9.07 2.84
CA PRO A 104 1.01 -9.06 1.45
C PRO A 104 -0.41 -9.63 1.28
N ASP A 105 -1.24 -8.91 0.54
CA ASP A 105 -2.55 -9.36 0.07
C ASP A 105 -2.46 -9.77 -1.40
N THR A 106 -2.06 -11.01 -1.64
CA THR A 106 -1.94 -11.55 -3.00
C THR A 106 -3.28 -11.70 -3.71
N ALA A 107 -4.40 -11.77 -2.98
CA ALA A 107 -5.73 -11.87 -3.57
C ALA A 107 -6.21 -10.52 -4.13
N SER A 108 -5.85 -9.43 -3.45
CA SER A 108 -6.14 -8.05 -3.89
C SER A 108 -5.07 -7.46 -4.81
N SER A 109 -4.00 -8.20 -5.10
CA SER A 109 -2.90 -7.76 -5.97
C SER A 109 -3.14 -8.11 -7.44
N LEU A 110 -2.65 -7.29 -8.37
CA LEU A 110 -2.84 -7.44 -9.82
C LEU A 110 -1.58 -7.89 -10.58
N CYS A 111 -0.41 -7.84 -9.92
CA CYS A 111 0.83 -8.27 -10.54
C CYS A 111 0.87 -9.80 -10.79
N PRO A 112 1.62 -10.25 -11.81
CA PRO A 112 1.76 -11.67 -12.09
C PRO A 112 2.30 -12.46 -10.87
N ALA A 113 1.90 -13.71 -10.72
CA ALA A 113 2.28 -14.54 -9.58
C ALA A 113 3.80 -14.68 -9.39
N GLU A 114 4.58 -14.70 -10.47
CA GLU A 114 6.04 -14.70 -10.44
C GLU A 114 6.62 -13.43 -9.82
N MET A 115 5.96 -12.28 -10.04
CA MET A 115 6.37 -11.02 -9.44
C MET A 115 5.96 -10.94 -7.97
N LEU A 116 4.78 -11.45 -7.61
CA LEU A 116 4.32 -11.47 -6.23
C LEU A 116 5.14 -12.43 -5.37
N ASN A 117 5.26 -13.68 -5.80
CA ASN A 117 5.80 -14.78 -4.99
C ASN A 117 7.24 -15.17 -5.35
N GLY A 118 7.80 -14.54 -6.38
CA GLY A 118 9.06 -14.95 -6.98
C GLY A 118 8.92 -16.19 -7.85
N ARG A 119 10.05 -16.60 -8.45
CA ARG A 119 10.18 -17.89 -9.14
C ARG A 119 11.40 -18.65 -8.64
N ARG A 120 11.37 -19.96 -8.81
CA ARG A 120 12.53 -20.81 -8.51
C ARG A 120 13.54 -20.75 -9.64
N ALA A 121 14.73 -20.23 -9.36
CA ALA A 121 15.87 -20.26 -10.27
C ALA A 121 16.41 -21.70 -10.45
N PRO A 122 17.20 -21.98 -11.50
CA PRO A 122 17.84 -23.29 -11.69
C PRO A 122 18.74 -23.73 -10.52
N THR A 123 19.26 -22.77 -9.75
CA THR A 123 20.04 -22.99 -8.53
C THR A 123 19.19 -23.46 -7.35
N GLY A 124 17.85 -23.43 -7.47
CA GLY A 124 16.90 -23.77 -6.43
C GLY A 124 16.47 -22.59 -5.54
N GLU A 125 17.13 -21.43 -5.66
CA GLU A 125 16.78 -20.20 -4.94
C GLU A 125 15.47 -19.58 -5.48
N ILE A 126 14.71 -18.92 -4.62
CA ILE A 126 13.59 -18.06 -5.06
C ILE A 126 14.17 -16.70 -5.42
N VAL A 127 14.01 -16.29 -6.67
CA VAL A 127 14.43 -14.97 -7.18
C VAL A 127 13.21 -14.13 -7.52
N GLY A 128 13.30 -12.82 -7.26
CA GLY A 128 12.14 -11.93 -7.32
C GLY A 128 11.25 -12.07 -6.08
N GLY A 129 9.96 -11.77 -6.22
CA GLY A 129 9.02 -11.76 -5.11
C GLY A 129 9.00 -10.38 -4.45
N GLU A 130 8.16 -9.51 -4.99
CA GLU A 130 7.97 -8.16 -4.47
C GLU A 130 6.94 -8.14 -3.33
N ALA A 131 6.05 -9.13 -3.26
CA ALA A 131 5.01 -9.22 -2.25
C ALA A 131 5.53 -9.93 -1.00
N THR A 132 6.53 -9.33 -0.34
CA THR A 132 7.09 -9.82 0.93
C THR A 132 6.59 -8.98 2.11
N PRO A 133 6.43 -9.58 3.30
CA PRO A 133 6.10 -8.82 4.48
C PRO A 133 7.25 -7.89 4.88
N PHE A 134 6.92 -6.75 5.48
CA PHE A 134 7.90 -5.80 5.99
C PHE A 134 7.38 -5.02 7.20
N ASP A 135 8.32 -4.55 8.03
CA ASP A 135 8.03 -3.64 9.13
C ASP A 135 8.52 -2.25 8.78
N GLN A 136 7.72 -1.24 9.10
CA GLN A 136 8.07 0.14 8.81
C GLN A 136 7.56 1.09 9.89
N HIS A 137 8.25 2.22 10.01
CA HIS A 137 7.90 3.31 10.92
C HIS A 137 7.82 4.62 10.15
N TYR A 138 6.64 5.25 10.18
CA TYR A 138 6.39 6.54 9.56
C TYR A 138 6.18 7.64 10.59
N ASP A 139 6.76 8.81 10.30
CA ASP A 139 6.44 10.08 10.95
C ASP A 139 5.55 10.90 10.00
N VAL A 140 4.55 11.57 10.55
CA VAL A 140 3.58 12.37 9.78
C VAL A 140 3.48 13.77 10.36
N GLN A 141 3.82 14.74 9.51
CA GLN A 141 3.62 16.16 9.78
C GLN A 141 2.27 16.56 9.20
N VAL A 142 1.39 17.11 10.04
CA VAL A 142 0.04 17.56 9.64
C VAL A 142 -0.06 19.08 9.73
N SER A 143 -0.58 19.72 8.69
CA SER A 143 -0.87 21.16 8.62
C SER A 143 -2.27 21.37 8.07
N GLY A 144 -3.24 21.62 8.95
CA GLY A 144 -4.65 21.57 8.57
C GLY A 144 -5.06 20.14 8.24
N THR A 145 -5.54 19.91 7.02
CA THR A 145 -5.82 18.56 6.49
C THR A 145 -4.65 17.98 5.69
N ASP A 146 -3.64 18.77 5.36
CA ASP A 146 -2.52 18.31 4.55
C ASP A 146 -1.54 17.52 5.41
N ALA A 147 -1.03 16.43 4.85
CA ALA A 147 -0.11 15.53 5.51
C ALA A 147 1.16 15.33 4.67
N LYS A 148 2.30 15.30 5.35
CA LYS A 148 3.59 14.92 4.79
C LYS A 148 4.11 13.69 5.53
N VAL A 149 4.36 12.62 4.79
CA VAL A 149 4.75 11.31 5.33
C VAL A 149 6.24 11.09 5.11
N MET A 150 6.93 10.61 6.14
CA MET A 150 8.39 10.47 6.15
C MET A 150 8.81 9.17 6.83
N PHE A 151 9.96 8.62 6.42
CA PHE A 151 10.57 7.51 7.13
C PHE A 151 11.06 7.98 8.50
N SER A 152 10.52 7.40 9.58
CA SER A 152 10.88 7.78 10.95
C SER A 152 12.37 7.65 11.24
N GLY A 153 13.03 6.62 10.69
CA GLY A 153 14.46 6.38 10.89
C GLY A 153 15.40 7.39 10.22
N SER A 154 14.99 8.00 9.11
CA SER A 154 15.86 8.89 8.30
C SER A 154 15.36 10.33 8.18
N GLY A 155 14.08 10.58 8.45
CA GLY A 155 13.41 11.85 8.16
C GLY A 155 13.20 12.11 6.67
N LYS A 156 13.58 11.18 5.78
CA LYS A 156 13.39 11.34 4.33
C LYS A 156 11.90 11.31 4.02
N THR A 157 11.45 12.29 3.23
CA THR A 157 10.06 12.34 2.75
C THR A 157 9.77 11.17 1.82
N ILE A 158 8.64 10.51 2.07
CA ILE A 158 8.09 9.42 1.27
C ILE A 158 7.07 10.00 0.31
N GLY A 159 6.15 10.81 0.84
CA GLY A 159 4.97 11.26 0.12
C GLY A 159 4.20 12.35 0.82
N THR A 160 3.08 12.72 0.21
CA THR A 160 2.14 13.73 0.69
C THR A 160 0.70 13.24 0.54
N GLY A 161 -0.22 13.80 1.31
CA GLY A 161 -1.63 13.49 1.18
C GLY A 161 -2.48 14.23 2.20
N HIS A 162 -3.51 13.57 2.72
CA HIS A 162 -4.49 14.17 3.62
C HIS A 162 -4.72 13.34 4.88
N TYR A 163 -4.81 14.02 6.01
CA TYR A 163 -5.22 13.41 7.29
C TYR A 163 -6.53 14.05 7.75
N THR A 164 -7.60 13.26 7.82
CA THR A 164 -8.93 13.74 8.22
C THR A 164 -9.69 12.63 8.93
N ASN A 165 -10.30 12.94 10.07
CA ASN A 165 -11.12 12.01 10.86
C ASN A 165 -10.41 10.68 11.18
N GLY A 166 -9.13 10.74 11.54
CA GLY A 166 -8.34 9.55 11.86
C GLY A 166 -7.87 8.76 10.64
N VAL A 167 -8.19 9.18 9.42
CA VAL A 167 -7.75 8.51 8.19
C VAL A 167 -6.63 9.31 7.54
N LEU A 168 -5.50 8.66 7.28
CA LEU A 168 -4.39 9.16 6.47
C LEU A 168 -4.45 8.52 5.09
N ASP A 169 -4.66 9.33 4.07
CA ASP A 169 -4.43 8.96 2.68
C ASP A 169 -3.13 9.62 2.22
N TYR A 170 -2.22 8.90 1.57
CA TYR A 170 -1.03 9.49 0.98
C TYR A 170 -0.60 8.84 -0.32
N LEU A 171 0.12 9.62 -1.13
CA LEU A 171 0.79 9.20 -2.35
C LEU A 171 2.29 9.45 -2.20
N SER A 172 3.13 8.45 -2.48
CA SER A 172 4.57 8.62 -2.49
C SER A 172 5.05 9.47 -3.66
N GLY A 173 6.28 9.96 -3.57
CA GLY A 173 7.02 10.39 -4.75
C GLY A 173 7.21 9.23 -5.75
N HIS A 174 7.49 9.60 -7.00
CA HIS A 174 7.87 8.68 -8.06
C HIS A 174 9.18 7.95 -7.73
N GLN A 175 9.24 6.68 -8.14
CA GLN A 175 10.45 5.87 -8.10
C GLN A 175 10.52 4.96 -9.33
N CYS A 176 11.73 4.67 -9.80
CA CYS A 176 11.92 3.64 -10.82
C CYS A 176 12.27 2.30 -10.19
N LYS A 177 11.58 1.25 -10.64
CA LYS A 177 11.91 -0.14 -10.36
C LYS A 177 12.38 -0.80 -11.64
N PHE A 178 13.49 -1.52 -11.56
CA PHE A 178 14.04 -2.30 -12.67
C PHE A 178 14.14 -3.78 -12.28
N PHE A 179 14.00 -4.66 -13.27
CA PHE A 179 13.97 -6.12 -13.14
C PHE A 179 14.99 -6.80 -14.07
#